data_AF-A0A7Y3KT04-F1
#
_entry.id   AF-A0A7Y3KT04-F1
#
_cell.length_a   1.000
_cell.length_b   1.000
_cell.length_c   1.000
_cell.angle_alpha   90.00
_cell.angle_beta   90.00
_cell.angle_gamma   90.00
#
_symmetry.space_group_name_H-M   'P 1'
#
loop_
_entity.id
_entity.type
_entity.pdbx_description
1 polymer ?
#
loop_
_entity_poly.entity_id
_entity_poly.type
_entity_poly.pdbx_seq_one_letter_code
_entity_poly.pdbx_strand_id
1 'polypeptide(L)'
;MKRIGLLLLSVVVIGAGAWWLKTLHESPRVPTTTSTFPSTTLTPQPSIAVWPYVDSALRFATPEGAARSFATDFLGMTSPLVGSFQRGDSRSGEVVIRAGSTSPGTTVLVRQLDGSATWWVLGAVAPSIRLTSPKALAALTSPVRLTGSSTAFEAVVNVEVRVDGTLTPIVTTTVMGGSMGVFRPFQATIGFATPSAVGGALV
;
A
#
# COMPACT_ATOMS: atom_id res chain seq x y z
N MET A 1 -21.03 5.80 -22.84
CA MET A 1 -21.29 5.05 -21.59
C MET A 1 -20.10 5.24 -20.65
N LYS A 2 -20.27 5.88 -19.49
CA LYS A 2 -19.18 6.05 -18.50
C LYS A 2 -19.11 4.80 -17.61
N ARG A 3 -17.98 4.09 -17.60
CA ARG A 3 -17.73 3.01 -16.65
C ARG A 3 -17.32 3.61 -15.30
N ILE A 4 -18.06 3.28 -14.26
CA ILE A 4 -17.79 3.73 -12.89
C ILE A 4 -16.72 2.79 -12.32
N GLY A 5 -15.49 3.29 -12.23
CA GLY A 5 -14.39 2.59 -11.57
C GLY A 5 -14.47 2.77 -10.06
N LEU A 6 -14.36 1.67 -9.32
CA LEU A 6 -14.59 1.59 -7.89
C LEU A 6 -13.40 0.87 -7.23
N LEU A 7 -12.65 1.54 -6.36
CA LEU A 7 -11.29 1.12 -5.93
C LEU A 7 -11.16 1.01 -4.40
N LEU A 8 -10.69 -0.11 -3.85
CA LEU A 8 -10.58 -0.30 -2.39
C LEU A 8 -9.17 -0.03 -1.87
N LEU A 9 -8.99 0.93 -0.94
CA LEU A 9 -7.69 1.56 -0.63
C LEU A 9 -7.23 1.49 0.85
N SER A 10 -5.98 1.05 1.09
CA SER A 10 -5.22 1.16 2.36
C SER A 10 -4.15 2.27 2.41
N VAL A 11 -2.80 2.06 2.36
CA VAL A 11 -1.73 3.06 2.71
C VAL A 11 -0.35 2.87 1.96
N VAL A 12 0.58 3.88 1.93
CA VAL A 12 2.09 3.90 1.69
C VAL A 12 2.73 4.42 0.34
N VAL A 13 4.07 4.76 0.24
CA VAL A 13 4.80 5.65 -0.75
C VAL A 13 6.04 5.10 -1.54
N ILE A 14 6.10 5.15 -2.90
CA ILE A 14 7.27 4.88 -3.82
C ILE A 14 7.90 3.44 -3.81
N GLY A 15 8.65 2.87 -4.80
CA GLY A 15 9.05 3.18 -6.20
C GLY A 15 10.60 3.10 -6.46
N ALA A 16 11.23 2.82 -7.63
CA ALA A 16 10.91 2.20 -8.95
C ALA A 16 12.22 1.98 -9.81
N GLY A 17 12.27 1.14 -10.88
CA GLY A 17 13.45 1.01 -11.80
C GLY A 17 13.38 -0.07 -12.93
N ALA A 18 13.83 0.22 -14.16
CA ALA A 18 13.68 -0.63 -15.37
C ALA A 18 14.81 -0.48 -16.42
N TRP A 19 15.06 -1.49 -17.27
CA TRP A 19 15.96 -1.43 -18.45
C TRP A 19 15.47 -2.24 -19.67
N TRP A 20 15.94 -1.86 -20.87
CA TRP A 20 15.52 -2.32 -22.21
C TRP A 20 16.72 -2.81 -23.05
N LEU A 21 16.50 -3.56 -24.14
CA LEU A 21 17.29 -3.41 -25.39
C LEU A 21 16.60 -4.00 -26.66
N LYS A 22 17.00 -3.52 -27.85
CA LYS A 22 16.63 -4.02 -29.21
C LYS A 22 17.79 -4.92 -29.76
N THR A 23 17.84 -5.57 -30.93
CA THR A 23 17.25 -5.34 -32.28
C THR A 23 17.43 -6.56 -33.24
N LEU A 24 16.43 -6.87 -34.09
CA LEU A 24 16.43 -7.35 -35.53
C LEU A 24 17.38 -8.47 -36.09
N HIS A 25 16.82 -9.53 -36.70
CA HIS A 25 16.72 -9.76 -38.19
C HIS A 25 16.10 -11.13 -38.61
N GLU A 26 15.51 -11.16 -39.83
CA GLU A 26 15.14 -12.27 -40.76
C GLU A 26 14.47 -13.59 -40.29
N SER A 27 13.44 -14.03 -41.03
CA SER A 27 12.61 -15.22 -40.72
C SER A 27 12.80 -16.43 -41.67
N PRO A 28 13.05 -17.63 -41.13
CA PRO A 28 12.67 -18.91 -41.76
C PRO A 28 11.26 -19.33 -41.31
N ARG A 29 10.51 -20.02 -42.19
CA ARG A 29 9.17 -20.54 -41.85
C ARG A 29 9.27 -21.80 -40.97
N VAL A 30 8.93 -21.67 -39.69
CA VAL A 30 8.86 -22.76 -38.70
C VAL A 30 7.45 -23.39 -38.73
N PRO A 31 7.26 -24.71 -38.52
CA PRO A 31 5.93 -25.30 -38.35
C PRO A 31 5.13 -24.60 -37.24
N THR A 32 3.81 -24.47 -37.44
CA THR A 32 2.90 -23.85 -36.46
C THR A 32 2.68 -24.76 -35.27
N THR A 33 3.67 -24.85 -34.38
CA THR A 33 3.46 -25.37 -33.03
C THR A 33 2.55 -24.38 -32.31
N THR A 34 1.29 -24.75 -32.08
CA THR A 34 0.40 -23.98 -31.20
C THR A 34 0.99 -24.04 -29.79
N SER A 35 1.82 -23.05 -29.46
CA SER A 35 2.35 -22.89 -28.12
C SER A 35 1.20 -22.45 -27.22
N THR A 36 0.61 -23.43 -26.54
CA THR A 36 -0.29 -23.18 -25.42
C THR A 36 0.54 -22.57 -24.29
N PHE A 37 0.68 -21.25 -24.31
CA PHE A 37 1.16 -20.52 -23.15
C PHE A 37 0.28 -20.89 -21.95
N PRO A 38 0.86 -21.28 -20.80
CA PRO A 38 0.07 -21.50 -19.61
C PRO A 38 -0.62 -20.18 -19.25
N SER A 39 -1.94 -20.17 -19.24
CA SER A 39 -2.71 -19.07 -18.66
C SER A 39 -2.38 -19.00 -17.18
N THR A 40 -1.48 -18.10 -16.79
CA THR A 40 -1.17 -17.84 -15.38
C THR A 40 -2.43 -17.27 -14.72
N THR A 41 -3.20 -18.13 -14.05
CA THR A 41 -4.23 -17.67 -13.12
C THR A 41 -3.53 -16.94 -11.99
N LEU A 42 -3.44 -15.62 -12.12
CA LEU A 42 -2.95 -14.73 -11.08
C LEU A 42 -3.82 -14.96 -9.84
N THR A 43 -3.22 -15.46 -8.77
CA THR A 43 -3.88 -15.51 -7.46
C THR A 43 -4.28 -14.09 -7.09
N PRO A 44 -5.56 -13.80 -6.77
CA PRO A 44 -5.97 -12.44 -6.44
C PRO A 44 -5.35 -11.99 -5.11
N GLN A 45 -5.03 -10.70 -5.00
CA GLN A 45 -4.60 -10.11 -3.73
C GLN A 45 -5.73 -10.30 -2.71
N PRO A 46 -5.46 -10.77 -1.48
CA PRO A 46 -6.48 -10.84 -0.44
C PRO A 46 -7.09 -9.46 -0.24
N SER A 47 -8.42 -9.33 -0.24
CA SER A 47 -9.14 -8.04 -0.37
C SER A 47 -8.90 -7.02 0.75
N ILE A 48 -8.18 -7.41 1.81
CA ILE A 48 -7.79 -6.57 2.95
C ILE A 48 -6.27 -6.51 3.15
N ALA A 49 -5.46 -7.12 2.27
CA ALA A 49 -4.01 -7.11 2.32
C ALA A 49 -3.40 -5.95 1.53
N VAL A 50 -2.54 -5.18 2.19
CA VAL A 50 -1.78 -4.09 1.57
C VAL A 50 -0.38 -4.54 1.17
N TRP A 51 0.21 -5.42 1.98
CA TRP A 51 1.58 -5.89 1.85
C TRP A 51 1.72 -7.29 2.46
N PRO A 52 2.51 -8.22 1.89
CA PRO A 52 3.13 -8.14 0.57
C PRO A 52 2.08 -8.13 -0.54
N TYR A 53 2.50 -7.93 -1.79
CA TYR A 53 1.66 -8.24 -2.93
C TYR A 53 1.72 -9.74 -3.25
N VAL A 54 0.59 -10.34 -3.60
CA VAL A 54 0.45 -11.77 -3.89
C VAL A 54 1.30 -12.26 -5.06
N ASP A 55 1.54 -11.39 -6.06
CA ASP A 55 2.37 -11.63 -7.23
C ASP A 55 3.88 -11.51 -6.93
N SER A 56 4.25 -10.89 -5.80
CA SER A 56 5.61 -10.91 -5.28
C SER A 56 5.94 -12.26 -4.60
N ALA A 57 7.22 -12.61 -4.59
CA ALA A 57 7.73 -13.78 -3.87
C ALA A 57 7.82 -13.58 -2.33
N LEU A 58 7.52 -12.39 -1.81
CA LEU A 58 7.67 -12.08 -0.38
C LEU A 58 6.59 -12.77 0.45
N ARG A 59 7.00 -13.58 1.43
CA ARG A 59 6.11 -14.19 2.43
C ARG A 59 6.80 -14.13 3.81
N PHE A 60 6.03 -13.86 4.85
CA PHE A 60 6.59 -13.52 6.17
C PHE A 60 6.17 -14.54 7.22
N ALA A 61 7.14 -15.26 7.78
CA ALA A 61 6.91 -16.21 8.87
C ALA A 61 6.56 -15.54 10.22
N THR A 62 6.96 -14.26 10.39
CA THR A 62 6.71 -13.49 11.63
C THR A 62 6.00 -12.16 11.34
N PRO A 63 5.16 -11.68 12.28
CA PRO A 63 4.49 -10.39 12.14
C PRO A 63 5.48 -9.22 12.11
N GLU A 64 6.58 -9.28 12.87
CA GLU A 64 7.64 -8.27 12.84
C GLU A 64 8.42 -8.26 11.52
N GLY A 65 8.52 -9.40 10.84
CA GLY A 65 9.09 -9.49 9.50
C GLY A 65 8.24 -8.75 8.47
N ALA A 66 6.92 -8.98 8.49
CA ALA A 66 5.97 -8.26 7.64
C ALA A 66 5.98 -6.75 7.92
N ALA A 67 5.96 -6.35 9.19
CA ALA A 67 6.00 -4.95 9.59
C ALA A 67 7.33 -4.26 9.23
N ARG A 68 8.47 -4.97 9.31
CA ARG A 68 9.78 -4.44 8.87
C ARG A 68 9.81 -4.20 7.37
N SER A 69 9.40 -5.16 6.56
CA SER A 69 9.36 -5.03 5.10
C SER A 69 8.35 -3.96 4.64
N PHE A 70 7.20 -3.87 5.31
CA PHE A 70 6.26 -2.75 5.13
C PHE A 70 6.90 -1.39 5.50
N ALA A 71 7.76 -1.35 6.51
CA ALA A 71 8.48 -0.13 6.87
C ALA A 71 9.59 0.23 5.86
N THR A 72 10.33 -0.74 5.32
CA THR A 72 11.47 -0.50 4.41
C THR A 72 11.04 -0.41 2.94
N ASP A 73 10.41 -1.45 2.44
CA ASP A 73 10.18 -1.67 1.00
C ASP A 73 8.90 -1.00 0.53
N PHE A 74 7.92 -0.92 1.43
CA PHE A 74 6.69 -0.19 1.21
C PHE A 74 6.90 1.28 1.64
N LEU A 75 7.19 1.60 2.91
CA LEU A 75 7.25 2.99 3.42
C LEU A 75 8.54 3.78 3.10
N GLY A 76 9.56 3.14 2.53
CA GLY A 76 10.83 3.81 2.23
C GLY A 76 11.64 4.22 3.49
N MET A 77 11.32 3.70 4.68
CA MET A 77 12.12 3.96 5.88
C MET A 77 13.45 3.22 5.78
N THR A 78 14.57 3.94 5.83
CA THR A 78 15.90 3.35 5.63
C THR A 78 16.34 2.38 6.74
N SER A 79 15.94 2.63 7.99
CA SER A 79 16.33 1.80 9.15
C SER A 79 15.29 1.88 10.28
N PRO A 80 14.08 1.34 10.06
CA PRO A 80 12.99 1.45 11.02
C PRO A 80 13.27 0.63 12.28
N LEU A 81 13.03 1.23 13.44
CA LEU A 81 12.93 0.50 14.71
C LEU A 81 11.60 -0.25 14.72
N VAL A 82 11.66 -1.56 14.97
CA VAL A 82 10.50 -2.46 14.99
C VAL A 82 10.31 -2.97 16.41
N GLY A 83 9.15 -2.71 17.01
CA GLY A 83 8.78 -3.18 18.33
C GLY A 83 8.40 -4.66 18.35
N SER A 84 8.08 -5.17 19.54
CA SER A 84 7.55 -6.52 19.72
C SER A 84 6.09 -6.62 19.24
N PHE A 85 5.73 -7.79 18.69
CA PHE A 85 4.35 -8.11 18.37
C PHE A 85 3.42 -8.06 19.59
N GLN A 86 2.38 -7.25 19.49
CA GLN A 86 1.25 -7.19 20.42
C GLN A 86 0.13 -8.07 19.86
N ARG A 87 -0.13 -9.21 20.48
CA ARG A 87 -1.13 -10.18 20.00
C ARG A 87 -2.54 -9.62 20.17
N GLY A 88 -3.33 -9.67 19.08
CA GLY A 88 -4.77 -9.44 19.08
C GLY A 88 -5.53 -10.76 19.23
N ASP A 89 -5.71 -11.48 18.12
CA ASP A 89 -6.30 -12.83 18.12
C ASP A 89 -5.24 -13.93 17.86
N SER A 90 -5.68 -15.17 17.57
CA SER A 90 -4.75 -16.27 17.26
C SER A 90 -3.94 -16.07 15.99
N ARG A 91 -4.45 -15.26 15.05
CA ARG A 91 -3.91 -14.99 13.70
C ARG A 91 -3.67 -13.51 13.41
N SER A 92 -3.89 -12.60 14.36
CA SER A 92 -3.69 -11.15 14.17
C SER A 92 -3.05 -10.45 15.36
N GLY A 93 -2.56 -9.24 15.11
CA GLY A 93 -2.11 -8.32 16.14
C GLY A 93 -1.46 -7.09 15.52
N GLU A 94 -0.57 -6.49 16.28
CA GLU A 94 -0.02 -5.17 16.01
C GLU A 94 1.50 -5.17 16.20
N VAL A 95 2.20 -4.39 15.37
CA VAL A 95 3.64 -4.13 15.53
C VAL A 95 3.88 -2.63 15.39
N VAL A 96 4.51 -2.00 16.39
CA VAL A 96 4.86 -0.57 16.30
C VAL A 96 6.17 -0.41 15.54
N ILE A 97 6.17 0.43 14.51
CA ILE A 97 7.37 0.85 13.78
C ILE A 97 7.68 2.33 14.07
N ARG A 98 8.96 2.73 14.02
CA ARG A 98 9.42 4.12 14.13
C ARG A 98 10.54 4.39 13.15
N ALA A 99 10.57 5.57 12.53
CA ALA A 99 11.67 6.00 11.67
C ALA A 99 12.99 6.24 12.45
N GLY A 100 12.91 6.53 13.75
CA GLY A 100 14.04 6.70 14.67
C GLY A 100 13.59 6.63 16.13
N SER A 101 14.54 6.66 17.07
CA SER A 101 14.26 6.47 18.52
C SER A 101 13.34 7.54 19.12
N THR A 102 13.39 8.77 18.60
CA THR A 102 12.55 9.90 19.03
C THR A 102 11.29 10.08 18.19
N SER A 103 11.14 9.36 17.06
CA SER A 103 9.98 9.49 16.19
C SER A 103 8.72 8.90 16.84
N PRO A 104 7.52 9.46 16.59
CA PRO A 104 6.26 8.82 16.94
C PRO A 104 6.16 7.40 16.39
N GLY A 105 5.54 6.50 17.16
CA GLY A 105 5.28 5.14 16.72
C GLY A 105 4.08 5.08 15.78
N THR A 106 4.23 4.38 14.65
CA THR A 106 3.14 4.00 13.76
C THR A 106 2.77 2.56 14.07
N THR A 107 1.51 2.28 14.39
CA THR A 107 1.03 0.91 14.66
C THR A 107 0.66 0.23 13.35
N VAL A 108 1.37 -0.84 12.99
CA VAL A 108 1.09 -1.67 11.81
C VAL A 108 0.13 -2.79 12.21
N LEU A 109 -0.99 -2.92 11.50
CA LEU A 109 -1.99 -3.97 11.69
C LEU A 109 -1.60 -5.20 10.86
N VAL A 110 -1.43 -6.36 11.49
CA VAL A 110 -0.96 -7.59 10.82
C VAL A 110 -1.88 -8.78 11.06
N ARG A 111 -2.06 -9.63 10.04
CA ARG A 111 -2.91 -10.82 10.09
C ARG A 111 -2.48 -11.92 9.12
N GLN A 112 -2.66 -13.18 9.51
CA GLN A 112 -2.65 -14.33 8.60
C GLN A 112 -4.05 -14.48 7.97
N LEU A 113 -4.13 -14.33 6.64
CA LEU A 113 -5.40 -14.22 5.89
C LEU A 113 -5.80 -15.52 5.20
N ASP A 114 -4.81 -16.32 4.85
CA ASP A 114 -4.85 -17.60 4.15
C ASP A 114 -4.51 -18.76 5.10
N GLY A 115 -4.66 -19.99 4.61
CA GLY A 115 -4.21 -21.19 5.33
C GLY A 115 -2.68 -21.32 5.38
N SER A 116 -1.97 -20.63 4.49
CA SER A 116 -0.53 -20.39 4.57
C SER A 116 -0.25 -19.54 5.81
N ALA A 117 0.70 -19.95 6.66
CA ALA A 117 1.04 -19.23 7.89
C ALA A 117 1.78 -17.88 7.68
N THR A 118 1.62 -17.24 6.52
CA THR A 118 2.25 -15.97 6.16
C THR A 118 1.50 -14.80 6.77
N TRP A 119 2.24 -13.81 7.26
CA TRP A 119 1.69 -12.57 7.79
C TRP A 119 1.53 -11.52 6.69
N TRP A 120 0.35 -10.90 6.64
CA TRP A 120 0.02 -9.77 5.78
C TRP A 120 -0.18 -8.53 6.64
N VAL A 121 0.18 -7.36 6.12
CA VAL A 121 -0.20 -6.06 6.67
C VAL A 121 -1.55 -5.66 6.09
N LEU A 122 -2.45 -5.17 6.97
CA LEU A 122 -3.79 -4.70 6.64
C LEU A 122 -3.88 -3.17 6.53
N GLY A 123 -2.92 -2.48 7.13
CA GLY A 123 -2.81 -1.02 7.16
C GLY A 123 -1.93 -0.58 8.32
N ALA A 124 -1.84 0.74 8.51
CA ALA A 124 -1.10 1.33 9.61
C ALA A 124 -1.82 2.56 10.17
N VAL A 125 -1.59 2.86 11.44
CA VAL A 125 -2.19 4.00 12.14
C VAL A 125 -1.07 4.84 12.78
N ALA A 126 -0.95 6.09 12.36
CA ALA A 126 -0.08 7.08 12.97
C ALA A 126 -0.89 7.93 14.00
N PRO A 127 -0.39 8.17 15.22
CA PRO A 127 -1.13 8.88 16.26
C PRO A 127 -1.38 10.36 15.93
N SER A 128 -0.65 10.93 14.97
CA SER A 128 -0.74 12.33 14.52
C SER A 128 -1.75 12.56 13.38
N ILE A 129 -2.38 11.52 12.83
CA ILE A 129 -3.29 11.63 11.67
C ILE A 129 -4.58 10.84 11.95
N ARG A 130 -5.73 11.44 11.63
CA ARG A 130 -7.06 10.84 11.78
C ARG A 130 -7.85 11.00 10.49
N LEU A 131 -7.82 9.98 9.63
CA LEU A 131 -8.62 9.94 8.42
C LEU A 131 -10.11 9.75 8.76
N THR A 132 -10.97 10.62 8.25
CA THR A 132 -12.43 10.55 8.43
C THR A 132 -13.13 9.98 7.20
N SER A 133 -12.72 10.42 6.01
CA SER A 133 -13.16 9.93 4.71
C SER A 133 -11.96 9.89 3.74
N PRO A 134 -11.79 8.83 2.94
CA PRO A 134 -12.61 7.61 2.90
C PRO A 134 -12.46 6.74 4.17
N LYS A 135 -13.31 5.71 4.31
CA LYS A 135 -13.11 4.65 5.31
C LYS A 135 -12.16 3.59 4.75
N ALA A 136 -11.51 2.83 5.64
CA ALA A 136 -10.83 1.60 5.23
C ALA A 136 -11.85 0.68 4.53
N LEU A 137 -11.44 0.07 3.41
CA LEU A 137 -12.32 -0.71 2.54
C LEU A 137 -13.55 0.07 2.03
N ALA A 138 -13.48 1.40 1.95
CA ALA A 138 -14.40 2.17 1.13
C ALA A 138 -13.96 2.16 -0.33
N ALA A 139 -14.94 2.05 -1.21
CA ALA A 139 -14.72 1.81 -2.62
C ALA A 139 -14.79 3.16 -3.37
N LEU A 140 -13.66 3.60 -3.93
CA LEU A 140 -13.41 4.97 -4.35
C LEU A 140 -13.67 5.18 -5.84
N THR A 141 -14.29 6.31 -6.16
CA THR A 141 -14.38 6.86 -7.51
C THR A 141 -13.42 8.04 -7.67
N SER A 142 -13.04 8.36 -8.90
CA SER A 142 -12.22 9.54 -9.22
C SER A 142 -13.12 10.72 -9.63
N PRO A 143 -12.99 11.91 -9.01
CA PRO A 143 -12.09 12.23 -7.91
C PRO A 143 -12.63 11.79 -6.53
N VAL A 144 -11.75 11.37 -5.63
CA VAL A 144 -12.10 11.03 -4.24
C VAL A 144 -12.04 12.27 -3.36
N ARG A 145 -13.00 12.42 -2.43
CA ARG A 145 -12.95 13.44 -1.38
C ARG A 145 -12.29 12.91 -0.11
N LEU A 146 -11.12 13.46 0.18
CA LEU A 146 -10.34 13.23 1.40
C LEU A 146 -10.79 14.21 2.49
N THR A 147 -11.06 13.72 3.69
CA THR A 147 -11.21 14.55 4.90
C THR A 147 -10.65 13.87 6.13
N GLY A 148 -10.10 14.66 7.05
CA GLY A 148 -9.61 14.17 8.33
C GLY A 148 -9.15 15.30 9.22
N SER A 149 -8.33 14.97 10.22
CA SER A 149 -7.58 15.95 11.01
C SER A 149 -6.19 15.43 11.34
N SER A 150 -5.23 16.35 11.52
CA SER A 150 -3.85 15.98 11.87
C SER A 150 -3.22 16.97 12.83
N THR A 151 -2.16 16.51 13.50
CA THR A 151 -1.12 17.31 14.16
C THR A 151 0.25 16.94 13.58
N ALA A 152 0.43 17.14 12.29
CA ALA A 152 1.65 16.80 11.58
C ALA A 152 2.77 17.83 11.82
N PHE A 153 4.01 17.45 11.47
CA PHE A 153 5.12 18.40 11.42
C PHE A 153 4.80 19.48 10.37
N GLU A 154 4.98 20.75 10.74
CA GLU A 154 4.65 21.93 9.89
C GLU A 154 3.20 21.93 9.32
N ALA A 155 2.29 21.18 9.94
CA ALA A 155 0.92 20.92 9.49
C ALA A 155 0.76 20.19 8.14
N VAL A 156 1.85 19.74 7.52
CA VAL A 156 1.83 19.05 6.23
C VAL A 156 1.58 17.56 6.40
N VAL A 157 0.58 17.04 5.70
CA VAL A 157 0.35 15.60 5.51
C VAL A 157 0.62 15.27 4.05
N ASN A 158 1.61 14.42 3.80
CA ASN A 158 1.83 13.82 2.49
C ASN A 158 0.74 12.78 2.24
N VAL A 159 0.14 12.79 1.05
CA VAL A 159 -0.94 11.88 0.66
C VAL A 159 -0.61 11.30 -0.70
N GLU A 160 -0.72 9.98 -0.83
CA GLU A 160 -0.55 9.33 -2.13
C GLU A 160 -1.64 8.32 -2.41
N VAL A 161 -1.85 8.04 -3.68
CA VAL A 161 -2.77 7.01 -4.17
C VAL A 161 -1.92 5.97 -4.89
N ARG A 162 -1.89 4.74 -4.37
CA ARG A 162 -1.25 3.57 -4.95
C ARG A 162 -2.28 2.54 -5.40
N VAL A 163 -1.82 1.57 -6.17
CA VAL A 163 -2.59 0.43 -6.69
C VAL A 163 -1.84 -0.85 -6.34
N ASP A 164 -2.56 -1.96 -6.13
CA ASP A 164 -1.90 -3.23 -5.81
C ASP A 164 -1.00 -3.72 -6.96
N GLY A 165 0.09 -4.42 -6.60
CA GLY A 165 1.12 -4.89 -7.55
C GLY A 165 2.14 -3.81 -7.95
N THR A 166 2.00 -2.55 -7.53
CA THR A 166 2.98 -1.48 -7.83
C THR A 166 3.40 -0.68 -6.60
N LEU A 167 4.71 -0.59 -6.37
CA LEU A 167 5.26 0.32 -5.38
C LEU A 167 5.17 1.80 -5.79
N THR A 168 5.00 2.08 -7.09
CA THR A 168 4.89 3.46 -7.60
C THR A 168 3.46 3.97 -7.44
N PRO A 169 3.24 5.15 -6.82
CA PRO A 169 1.93 5.79 -6.74
C PRO A 169 1.43 6.26 -8.10
N ILE A 170 0.11 6.26 -8.26
CA ILE A 170 -0.59 6.90 -9.38
C ILE A 170 -0.91 8.38 -9.12
N VAL A 171 -0.85 8.83 -7.85
CA VAL A 171 -0.91 10.25 -7.44
C VAL A 171 -0.07 10.47 -6.18
N THR A 172 0.65 11.59 -6.11
CA THR A 172 1.25 12.13 -4.88
C THR A 172 0.77 13.58 -4.72
N THR A 173 0.41 13.99 -3.51
CA THR A 173 -0.03 15.35 -3.17
C THR A 173 0.20 15.65 -1.68
N THR A 174 -0.15 16.85 -1.23
CA THR A 174 -0.11 17.24 0.19
C THR A 174 -1.41 17.91 0.61
N VAL A 175 -1.73 17.82 1.90
CA VAL A 175 -2.82 18.55 2.55
C VAL A 175 -2.34 19.20 3.83
N MET A 176 -2.96 20.33 4.20
CA MET A 176 -2.66 21.03 5.45
C MET A 176 -3.72 20.71 6.49
N GLY A 177 -3.27 20.32 7.69
CA GLY A 177 -4.10 20.13 8.88
C GLY A 177 -3.61 21.00 10.04
N GLY A 178 -3.27 20.39 11.17
CA GLY A 178 -2.74 21.07 12.36
C GLY A 178 -1.33 20.64 12.70
N SER A 179 -0.73 21.27 13.71
CA SER A 179 0.66 21.07 14.13
C SER A 179 0.85 21.31 15.64
N MET A 180 2.06 21.01 16.15
CA MET A 180 2.45 21.30 17.54
C MET A 180 1.52 20.71 18.62
N GLY A 181 0.97 19.52 18.36
CA GLY A 181 0.00 18.83 19.23
C GLY A 181 -1.46 19.23 19.00
N VAL A 182 -1.71 20.31 18.25
CA VAL A 182 -3.05 20.84 18.00
C VAL A 182 -3.63 20.21 16.73
N PHE A 183 -4.60 19.32 16.89
CA PHE A 183 -5.35 18.78 15.76
C PHE A 183 -6.18 19.87 15.06
N ARG A 184 -6.01 20.01 13.74
CA ARG A 184 -6.90 20.81 12.87
C ARG A 184 -7.36 19.97 11.68
N PRO A 185 -8.55 20.26 11.11
CA PRO A 185 -9.08 19.51 9.98
C PRO A 185 -8.25 19.75 8.72
N PHE A 186 -8.16 18.71 7.88
CA PHE A 186 -7.67 18.80 6.51
C PHE A 186 -8.75 18.28 5.54
N GLN A 187 -8.74 18.79 4.30
CA GLN A 187 -9.58 18.26 3.23
C GLN A 187 -8.92 18.44 1.85
N ALA A 188 -9.19 17.52 0.93
CA ALA A 188 -8.81 17.63 -0.47
C ALA A 188 -9.76 16.86 -1.39
N THR A 189 -9.68 17.15 -2.69
CA THR A 189 -10.32 16.39 -3.76
C THR A 189 -9.21 15.88 -4.67
N ILE A 190 -9.03 14.56 -4.75
CA ILE A 190 -7.89 13.92 -5.41
C ILE A 190 -8.40 13.20 -6.65
N GLY A 191 -8.03 13.69 -7.83
CA GLY A 191 -8.27 13.02 -9.11
C GLY A 191 -7.16 12.02 -9.42
N PHE A 192 -7.53 10.82 -9.86
CA PHE A 192 -6.61 9.78 -10.32
C PHE A 192 -7.09 9.17 -11.65
N ALA A 193 -6.14 8.67 -12.46
CA ALA A 193 -6.43 7.95 -13.71
C ALA A 193 -7.00 6.54 -13.44
N THR A 194 -7.49 5.85 -14.48
CA THR A 194 -8.01 4.48 -14.34
C THR A 194 -6.94 3.54 -13.76
N PRO A 195 -7.18 2.94 -12.57
CA PRO A 195 -6.22 2.04 -11.91
C PRO A 195 -6.00 0.73 -12.68
N SER A 196 -4.80 0.15 -12.52
CA SER A 196 -4.42 -1.14 -13.11
C SER A 196 -4.92 -2.37 -12.34
N ALA A 197 -5.36 -2.20 -11.08
CA ALA A 197 -5.95 -3.24 -10.24
C ALA A 197 -7.20 -2.70 -9.50
N VAL A 198 -7.94 -3.60 -8.85
CA VAL A 198 -9.20 -3.29 -8.12
C VAL A 198 -8.95 -2.87 -6.66
N GLY A 199 -7.83 -3.30 -6.09
CA GLY A 199 -7.33 -2.85 -4.78
C GLY A 199 -6.14 -1.90 -4.90
N GLY A 200 -5.79 -1.25 -3.80
CA GLY A 200 -4.68 -0.30 -3.72
C GLY A 200 -4.50 0.36 -2.35
N ALA A 201 -3.91 1.56 -2.33
CA ALA A 201 -3.54 2.26 -1.09
C ALA A 201 -3.70 3.82 -1.11
N LEU A 202 -4.12 4.45 0.01
CA LEU A 202 -4.23 5.91 0.23
C LEU A 202 -3.44 6.37 1.48
N VAL A 203 -2.28 7.02 1.29
CA VAL A 203 -1.32 7.36 2.39
C VAL A 203 -1.77 8.51 3.27
#